data_AF-A0A395CVJ0-F1
#
_entry.id   AF-A0A395CVJ0-F1
#
_cell.length_a   1.000
_cell.length_b   1.000
_cell.length_c   1.000
_cell.angle_alpha   90.00
_cell.angle_beta   90.00
_cell.angle_gamma   90.00
#
_symmetry.space_group_name_H-M   'P 1'
#
loop_
_entity.id
_entity.type
_entity.pdbx_description
1 polymer ?
#
loop_
_entity_poly.entity_id
_entity_poly.type
_entity_poly.pdbx_seq_one_letter_code
_entity_poly.pdbx_strand_id
1 'polypeptide(L)'
;GRDAPLVSVGEALLRAGFARFRPDAAAIACRNGFLSAEREARDRRLGLWANDEYVVVDAGKRDAHFVSKGMALVEGVVSGIGDAGGSLYLNFGPRRGVDFAVVIWKRNLEAFERAGLRPRMLTGRRVRVRGLIETRSGPRMEIASPAEIELVDAPSDR
;
A
#
# COMPACT_ATOMS: atom_id res chain seq x y z
N GLY A 1 26.70 -12.63 23.49
CA GLY A 1 27.54 -11.75 24.32
C GLY A 1 26.71 -10.57 24.80
N ARG A 2 27.01 -10.00 25.97
CA ARG A 2 26.20 -8.97 26.65
C ARG A 2 26.01 -7.64 25.88
N ASP A 3 26.62 -7.50 24.70
CA ASP A 3 26.53 -6.30 23.84
C ASP A 3 25.88 -6.56 22.47
N ALA A 4 25.15 -7.68 22.30
CA ALA A 4 24.34 -7.82 21.09
C ALA A 4 23.26 -6.73 21.08
N PRO A 5 23.22 -5.82 20.10
CA PRO A 5 22.20 -4.79 20.06
C PRO A 5 20.82 -5.44 20.03
N LEU A 6 19.86 -4.88 20.77
CA LEU A 6 18.48 -5.31 20.67
C LEU A 6 17.97 -4.94 19.27
N VAL A 7 17.84 -5.94 18.40
CA VAL A 7 17.34 -5.76 17.03
C VAL A 7 15.85 -6.06 17.00
N SER A 8 15.09 -5.19 16.34
CA SER A 8 13.69 -5.48 16.02
C SER A 8 13.62 -6.68 15.07
N VAL A 9 13.03 -7.78 15.54
CA VAL A 9 12.83 -9.00 14.74
C VAL A 9 12.00 -8.69 13.48
N GLY A 10 10.94 -7.88 13.62
CA GLY A 10 10.09 -7.49 12.49
C GLY A 10 10.87 -6.72 11.43
N GLU A 11 11.67 -5.74 11.85
CA GLU A 11 12.48 -4.96 10.92
C GLU A 11 13.56 -5.81 10.22
N ALA A 12 14.21 -6.72 10.96
CA ALA A 12 15.19 -7.64 10.39
C ALA A 12 14.57 -8.56 9.33
N LEU A 13 13.37 -9.10 9.57
CA LEU A 13 12.65 -9.93 8.61
C LEU A 13 12.23 -9.14 7.36
N LEU A 14 11.76 -7.90 7.53
CA LEU A 14 11.40 -7.01 6.43
C LEU A 14 12.62 -6.70 5.56
N ARG A 15 13.75 -6.31 6.19
CA ARG A 15 15.01 -5.99 5.52
C ARG A 15 15.59 -7.19 4.77
N ALA A 16 15.43 -8.40 5.30
CA ALA A 16 15.84 -9.63 4.64
C ALA A 16 14.88 -10.08 3.52
N GLY A 17 13.71 -9.44 3.37
CA GLY A 17 12.71 -9.76 2.35
C GLY A 17 11.83 -10.97 2.69
N PHE A 18 11.78 -11.40 3.95
CA PHE A 18 10.99 -12.55 4.38
C PHE A 18 9.56 -12.20 4.81
N ALA A 19 9.22 -10.90 4.85
CA ALA A 19 7.91 -10.43 5.28
C ALA A 19 7.47 -9.19 4.47
N ARG A 20 6.16 -8.90 4.55
CA ARG A 20 5.56 -7.64 4.13
C ARG A 20 5.01 -6.91 5.35
N PHE A 21 5.15 -5.59 5.40
CA PHE A 21 4.69 -4.79 6.52
C PHE A 21 3.17 -4.57 6.46
N ARG A 22 2.48 -5.03 7.51
CA ARG A 22 1.06 -4.73 7.75
C ARG A 22 0.94 -3.60 8.79
N PRO A 23 0.27 -2.48 8.50
CA PRO A 23 0.11 -1.38 9.44
C PRO A 23 -1.04 -1.61 10.43
N ASP A 24 -1.00 -2.73 11.15
CA ASP A 24 -1.93 -2.98 12.26
C ASP A 24 -1.57 -2.15 13.51
N ALA A 25 -2.47 -2.15 14.50
CA ALA A 25 -2.30 -1.35 15.71
C ALA A 25 -1.01 -1.66 16.49
N ALA A 26 -0.50 -2.90 16.42
CA ALA A 26 0.73 -3.28 17.11
C ALA A 26 1.98 -2.79 16.36
N ALA A 27 1.92 -2.68 15.04
CA ALA A 27 3.07 -2.33 14.20
C ALA A 27 3.10 -0.86 13.76
N ILE A 28 2.02 -0.09 13.94
CA ILE A 28 1.90 1.27 13.41
C ILE A 28 2.93 2.25 14.00
N ALA A 29 3.36 2.06 15.25
CA ALA A 29 4.39 2.87 15.88
C ALA A 29 5.76 2.72 15.18
N CYS A 30 6.03 1.56 14.58
CA CYS A 30 7.28 1.25 13.89
C CYS A 30 7.19 1.50 12.37
N ARG A 31 6.09 2.10 11.89
CA ARG A 31 5.75 2.21 10.47
C ARG A 31 6.92 2.68 9.61
N ASN A 32 7.55 3.80 9.96
CA ASN A 32 8.57 4.39 9.09
C ASN A 32 9.82 3.50 8.96
N GLY A 33 10.28 2.90 10.06
CA GLY A 33 11.39 1.94 10.03
C GLY A 33 11.04 0.68 9.24
N PHE A 34 9.82 0.17 9.40
CA PHE A 34 9.34 -1.01 8.68
C PHE A 34 9.18 -0.76 7.18
N LEU A 35 8.66 0.40 6.78
CA LEU A 35 8.58 0.81 5.38
C LEU A 35 9.96 0.95 4.73
N SER A 36 10.92 1.52 5.46
CA SER A 36 12.30 1.67 4.98
C SER A 36 12.98 0.32 4.80
N ALA A 37 12.92 -0.56 5.82
CA ALA A 37 13.44 -1.92 5.75
C ALA A 37 12.80 -2.74 4.61
N GLU A 38 11.47 -2.68 4.47
CA GLU A 38 10.76 -3.35 3.38
C GLU A 38 11.17 -2.80 2.00
N ARG A 39 11.41 -1.48 1.90
CA ARG A 39 11.90 -0.85 0.66
C ARG A 39 13.26 -1.35 0.25
N GLU A 40 14.21 -1.44 1.18
CA GLU A 40 15.53 -2.01 0.90
C GLU A 40 15.43 -3.42 0.31
N ALA A 41 14.57 -4.27 0.89
CA ALA A 41 14.38 -5.64 0.41
C ALA A 41 13.70 -5.68 -0.98
N ARG A 42 12.72 -4.79 -1.23
CA ARG A 42 12.06 -4.64 -2.53
C ARG A 42 13.07 -4.24 -3.61
N ASP A 43 13.81 -3.18 -3.35
CA ASP A 43 14.72 -2.57 -4.34
C ASP A 43 15.88 -3.52 -4.68
N ARG A 44 16.29 -4.37 -3.71
CA ARG A 44 17.31 -5.40 -3.88
C ARG A 44 16.77 -6.77 -4.34
N ARG A 45 15.45 -6.89 -4.53
CA ARG A 45 14.75 -8.16 -4.87
C ARG A 45 15.11 -9.34 -3.95
N LEU A 46 15.11 -9.12 -2.65
CA LEU A 46 15.41 -10.15 -1.65
C LEU A 46 14.18 -10.97 -1.25
N GLY A 47 14.39 -12.25 -0.95
CA GLY A 47 13.34 -13.13 -0.39
C GLY A 47 12.09 -13.19 -1.26
N LEU A 48 10.94 -12.83 -0.69
CA LEU A 48 9.65 -12.76 -1.38
C LEU A 48 9.75 -11.91 -2.66
N TRP A 49 10.46 -10.78 -2.61
CA TRP A 49 10.55 -9.81 -3.70
C TRP A 49 11.35 -10.29 -4.92
N ALA A 50 12.04 -11.43 -4.82
CA ALA A 50 12.66 -12.08 -5.97
C ALA A 50 11.62 -12.70 -6.91
N ASN A 51 10.47 -13.14 -6.37
CA ASN A 51 9.41 -13.80 -7.11
C ASN A 51 8.35 -12.77 -7.57
N ASP A 52 8.00 -12.81 -8.85
CA ASP A 52 7.05 -11.90 -9.49
C ASP A 52 5.62 -12.01 -8.93
N GLU A 53 5.25 -13.10 -8.24
CA GLU A 53 3.98 -13.19 -7.49
C GLU A 53 3.93 -12.16 -6.33
N TYR A 54 5.10 -11.73 -5.83
CA TYR A 54 5.20 -10.83 -4.69
C TYR A 54 5.74 -9.43 -5.02
N VAL A 55 5.95 -9.07 -6.28
CA VAL A 55 6.35 -7.69 -6.60
C VAL A 55 5.17 -6.73 -6.46
N VAL A 56 5.46 -5.42 -6.50
CA VAL A 56 4.43 -4.38 -6.50
C VAL A 56 3.64 -4.49 -7.81
N VAL A 57 2.31 -4.57 -7.71
CA VAL A 57 1.41 -4.59 -8.88
C VAL A 57 1.25 -3.17 -9.40
N ASP A 58 1.56 -2.95 -10.68
CA ASP A 58 1.36 -1.64 -11.32
C ASP A 58 -0.08 -1.54 -11.85
N ALA A 59 -0.90 -0.72 -11.19
CA ALA A 59 -2.30 -0.52 -11.55
C ALA A 59 -2.50 0.19 -12.90
N GLY A 60 -1.46 0.80 -13.47
CA GLY A 60 -1.49 1.42 -14.79
C GLY A 60 -1.21 0.45 -15.95
N LYS A 61 -0.73 -0.78 -15.67
CA LYS A 61 -0.48 -1.78 -16.71
C LYS A 61 -1.77 -2.42 -17.19
N ARG A 62 -1.91 -2.57 -18.52
CA ARG A 62 -3.11 -3.14 -19.14
C ARG A 62 -3.33 -4.62 -18.78
N ASP A 63 -2.25 -5.34 -18.54
CA ASP A 63 -2.18 -6.75 -18.18
C ASP A 63 -1.91 -6.97 -16.69
N ALA A 64 -2.15 -5.96 -15.85
CA ALA A 64 -1.98 -6.08 -14.41
C ALA A 64 -2.82 -7.23 -13.84
N HIS A 65 -2.15 -8.21 -13.24
CA HIS A 65 -2.79 -9.33 -12.58
C HIS A 65 -3.02 -9.02 -11.10
N PHE A 66 -4.27 -8.71 -10.74
CA PHE A 66 -4.69 -8.43 -9.37
C PHE A 66 -5.05 -9.70 -8.61
N VAL A 67 -4.10 -10.63 -8.53
CA VAL A 67 -4.24 -11.88 -7.77
C VAL A 67 -3.06 -11.99 -6.82
N SER A 68 -3.33 -12.09 -5.53
CA SER A 68 -2.30 -12.22 -4.49
C SER A 68 -2.75 -13.18 -3.41
N LYS A 69 -1.86 -14.09 -3.00
CA LYS A 69 -2.02 -14.87 -1.78
C LYS A 69 -1.69 -13.98 -0.58
N GLY A 70 -2.71 -13.34 -0.03
CA GLY A 70 -2.59 -12.43 1.12
C GLY A 70 -2.32 -10.98 0.72
N MET A 71 -1.69 -10.23 1.64
CA MET A 71 -1.48 -8.78 1.48
C MET A 71 -0.63 -8.48 0.25
N ALA A 72 -1.11 -7.60 -0.62
CA ALA A 72 -0.42 -7.11 -1.80
C ALA A 72 -0.01 -5.65 -1.64
N LEU A 73 0.94 -5.22 -2.49
CA LEU A 73 1.24 -3.82 -2.73
C LEU A 73 0.81 -3.49 -4.16
N VAL A 74 0.00 -2.45 -4.30
CA VAL A 74 -0.44 -1.94 -5.60
C VAL A 74 -0.01 -0.49 -5.73
N GLU A 75 0.57 -0.12 -6.86
CA GLU A 75 1.04 1.23 -7.14
C GLU A 75 0.49 1.74 -8.46
N GLY A 76 0.16 3.02 -8.53
CA GLY A 76 -0.25 3.66 -9.78
C GLY A 76 -0.64 5.11 -9.58
N VAL A 77 -1.11 5.73 -10.66
CA VAL A 77 -1.62 7.11 -10.63
C VAL A 77 -3.12 7.08 -10.43
N VAL A 78 -3.63 7.85 -9.46
CA VAL A 78 -5.07 8.00 -9.26
C VAL A 78 -5.63 8.83 -10.42
N SER A 79 -6.46 8.22 -11.26
CA SER A 79 -7.07 8.86 -12.43
C SER A 79 -8.30 9.70 -12.07
N GLY A 80 -8.97 9.38 -10.98
CA GLY A 80 -10.13 10.14 -10.50
C GLY A 80 -10.67 9.66 -9.18
N ILE A 81 -11.56 10.47 -8.61
CA ILE A 81 -12.20 10.24 -7.31
C ILE A 81 -13.68 9.99 -7.52
N GLY A 82 -14.23 8.97 -6.86
CA GLY A 82 -15.67 8.68 -6.86
C GLY A 82 -16.26 8.63 -5.46
N ASP A 83 -17.53 8.98 -5.31
CA ASP A 83 -18.30 8.83 -4.07
C ASP A 83 -19.48 7.88 -4.32
N ALA A 84 -19.58 6.77 -3.59
CA ALA A 84 -20.71 5.86 -3.69
C ALA A 84 -20.88 5.02 -2.42
N GLY A 85 -22.13 4.79 -2.00
CA GLY A 85 -22.47 3.82 -0.94
C GLY A 85 -21.76 4.05 0.39
N GLY A 86 -21.54 5.30 0.79
CA GLY A 86 -20.81 5.61 2.03
C GLY A 86 -19.29 5.48 1.93
N SER A 87 -18.75 5.29 0.73
CA SER A 87 -17.32 5.16 0.47
C SER A 87 -16.82 6.19 -0.54
N LEU A 88 -15.54 6.53 -0.40
CA LEU A 88 -14.73 7.23 -1.38
C LEU A 88 -13.92 6.18 -2.17
N TYR A 89 -13.85 6.37 -3.47
CA TYR A 89 -13.09 5.53 -4.40
C TYR A 89 -11.94 6.35 -4.97
N LEU A 90 -10.71 5.82 -4.89
CA LEU A 90 -9.58 6.29 -5.69
C LEU A 90 -9.46 5.35 -6.88
N ASN A 91 -9.82 5.81 -8.07
CA ASN A 91 -9.81 5.01 -9.29
C ASN A 91 -8.46 5.12 -9.98
N PHE A 92 -7.97 4.03 -10.57
CA PHE A 92 -6.69 3.98 -11.29
C PHE A 92 -6.87 3.86 -12.80
N GLY A 93 -8.13 3.82 -13.28
CA GLY A 93 -8.48 3.79 -14.69
C GLY A 93 -9.95 4.19 -14.93
N PRO A 94 -10.34 4.41 -16.19
CA PRO A 94 -11.67 4.91 -16.53
C PRO A 94 -12.79 3.86 -16.47
N ARG A 95 -12.47 2.56 -16.50
CA ARG A 95 -13.45 1.46 -16.58
C ARG A 95 -13.82 0.94 -15.21
N ARG A 96 -14.98 1.38 -14.70
CA ARG A 96 -15.55 0.91 -13.44
C ARG A 96 -15.77 -0.62 -13.45
N GLY A 97 -15.35 -1.29 -12.38
CA GLY A 97 -15.49 -2.74 -12.21
C GLY A 97 -14.47 -3.58 -12.99
N VAL A 98 -13.60 -2.94 -13.77
CA VAL A 98 -12.51 -3.59 -14.52
C VAL A 98 -11.16 -3.08 -14.02
N ASP A 99 -10.99 -1.76 -13.96
CA ASP A 99 -9.75 -1.15 -13.50
C ASP A 99 -9.70 -1.12 -11.97
N PHE A 100 -8.48 -1.10 -11.42
CA PHE A 100 -8.27 -1.13 -9.98
C PHE A 100 -8.81 0.11 -9.27
N ALA A 101 -9.36 -0.10 -8.06
CA ALA A 101 -9.79 0.99 -7.19
C ALA A 101 -9.39 0.75 -5.73
N VAL A 102 -9.04 1.83 -5.05
CA VAL A 102 -8.92 1.85 -3.59
C VAL A 102 -10.24 2.35 -3.00
N VAL A 103 -10.73 1.69 -1.97
CA VAL A 103 -11.98 2.02 -1.30
C VAL A 103 -11.68 2.50 0.12
N ILE A 104 -12.20 3.66 0.48
CA ILE A 104 -12.11 4.22 1.83
C ILE A 104 -13.52 4.51 2.32
N TRP A 105 -13.94 3.87 3.40
CA TRP A 105 -15.22 4.21 4.03
C TRP A 105 -15.20 5.65 4.55
N LYS A 106 -16.29 6.41 4.36
CA LYS A 106 -16.36 7.82 4.77
C LYS A 106 -16.08 8.05 6.25
N ARG A 107 -16.47 7.10 7.11
CA ARG A 107 -16.17 7.09 8.55
C ARG A 107 -14.66 7.12 8.87
N ASN A 108 -13.82 6.65 7.94
CA ASN A 108 -12.37 6.60 8.12
C ASN A 108 -11.68 7.87 7.59
N LEU A 109 -12.34 8.69 6.76
CA LEU A 109 -11.69 9.84 6.10
C LEU A 109 -11.07 10.83 7.07
N GLU A 110 -11.70 11.04 8.23
CA GLU A 110 -11.16 11.92 9.28
C GLU A 110 -9.75 11.49 9.74
N ALA A 111 -9.47 10.19 9.81
CA ALA A 111 -8.15 9.69 10.18
C ALA A 111 -7.07 10.04 9.14
N PHE A 112 -7.43 10.06 7.86
CA PHE A 112 -6.52 10.49 6.79
C PHE A 112 -6.25 11.99 6.87
N GLU A 113 -7.31 12.80 7.02
CA GLU A 113 -7.21 14.26 7.11
C GLU A 113 -6.35 14.69 8.31
N ARG A 114 -6.53 14.06 9.48
CA ARG A 114 -5.69 14.29 10.67
C ARG A 114 -4.22 13.94 10.46
N ALA A 115 -3.93 13.00 9.57
CA ALA A 115 -2.57 12.64 9.17
C ALA A 115 -2.02 13.52 8.02
N GLY A 116 -2.74 14.57 7.62
CA GLY A 116 -2.35 15.48 6.55
C GLY A 116 -2.51 14.92 5.14
N LEU A 117 -3.10 13.73 4.98
CA LEU A 117 -3.38 13.12 3.69
C LEU A 117 -4.85 13.36 3.35
N ARG A 118 -5.12 14.07 2.24
CA ARG A 118 -6.49 14.36 1.81
C ARG A 118 -6.86 13.48 0.62
N PRO A 119 -7.58 12.34 0.80
CA PRO A 119 -7.84 11.39 -0.28
C PRO A 119 -8.53 12.01 -1.50
N ARG A 120 -9.39 13.02 -1.26
CA ARG A 120 -10.11 13.76 -2.32
C ARG A 120 -9.19 14.58 -3.23
N MET A 121 -7.96 14.86 -2.81
CA MET A 121 -6.98 15.64 -3.56
C MET A 121 -5.92 14.77 -4.24
N LEU A 122 -6.11 13.44 -4.29
CA LEU A 122 -5.12 12.51 -4.83
C LEU A 122 -5.18 12.33 -6.34
N THR A 123 -6.15 12.91 -7.05
CA THR A 123 -6.17 12.86 -8.53
C THR A 123 -4.84 13.33 -9.12
N GLY A 124 -4.28 12.55 -10.04
CA GLY A 124 -2.99 12.81 -10.68
C GLY A 124 -1.77 12.42 -9.83
N ARG A 125 -1.96 12.03 -8.57
CA ARG A 125 -0.86 11.62 -7.67
C ARG A 125 -0.52 10.14 -7.87
N ARG A 126 0.77 9.82 -7.83
CA ARG A 126 1.25 8.43 -7.80
C ARG A 126 1.27 7.93 -6.37
N VAL A 127 0.50 6.89 -6.10
CA VAL A 127 0.35 6.31 -4.76
C VAL A 127 0.69 4.84 -4.77
N ARG A 128 1.14 4.34 -3.63
CA ARG A 128 1.31 2.91 -3.35
C ARG A 128 0.44 2.56 -2.16
N VAL A 129 -0.34 1.50 -2.29
CA VAL A 129 -1.32 1.06 -1.31
C VAL A 129 -1.05 -0.39 -0.94
N ARG A 130 -1.22 -0.72 0.33
CA ARG A 130 -1.00 -2.06 0.89
C ARG A 130 -2.28 -2.59 1.51
N GLY A 131 -2.61 -3.86 1.26
CA GLY A 131 -3.85 -4.45 1.75
C GLY A 131 -4.22 -5.74 1.02
N LEU A 132 -5.43 -6.22 1.27
CA LEU A 132 -5.99 -7.39 0.57
C LEU A 132 -6.69 -6.94 -0.71
N ILE A 133 -6.48 -7.69 -1.80
CA ILE A 133 -7.18 -7.48 -3.05
C ILE A 133 -8.46 -8.34 -3.06
N GLU A 134 -9.60 -7.70 -3.28
CA GLU A 134 -10.88 -8.33 -3.54
C GLU A 134 -11.20 -8.19 -5.04
N THR A 135 -11.70 -9.25 -5.68
CA THR A 135 -11.91 -9.29 -7.14
C THR A 135 -13.35 -9.61 -7.56
N ARG A 136 -14.24 -9.96 -6.62
CA ARG A 136 -15.64 -10.38 -6.91
C ARG A 136 -16.47 -9.37 -7.73
N SER A 137 -16.14 -8.08 -7.66
CA SER A 137 -16.87 -7.01 -8.37
C SER A 137 -15.91 -6.03 -9.06
N GLY A 138 -14.77 -6.57 -9.52
CA GLY A 138 -13.62 -5.81 -10.00
C GLY A 138 -12.51 -5.74 -8.95
N PRO A 139 -11.24 -5.56 -9.39
CA PRO A 139 -10.09 -5.53 -8.49
C PRO A 139 -10.13 -4.29 -7.62
N ARG A 140 -10.18 -4.49 -6.31
CA ARG A 140 -10.17 -3.37 -5.35
C ARG A 140 -9.45 -3.71 -4.08
N MET A 141 -9.00 -2.67 -3.39
CA MET A 141 -8.39 -2.76 -2.07
C MET A 141 -9.09 -1.80 -1.12
N GLU A 142 -9.64 -2.33 -0.04
CA GLU A 142 -10.16 -1.48 1.04
C GLU A 142 -9.03 -1.08 1.98
N ILE A 143 -8.97 0.20 2.33
CA ILE A 143 -8.09 0.72 3.37
C ILE A 143 -8.89 1.52 4.41
N ALA A 144 -8.42 1.47 5.65
CA ALA A 144 -9.04 2.11 6.80
C ALA A 144 -8.13 3.13 7.49
N SER A 145 -6.83 3.13 7.21
CA SER A 145 -5.85 3.98 7.87
C SER A 145 -4.92 4.68 6.88
N PRO A 146 -4.47 5.93 7.15
CA PRO A 146 -3.42 6.56 6.36
C PRO A 146 -2.12 5.76 6.32
N ALA A 147 -1.91 4.84 7.26
CA ALA A 147 -0.73 3.99 7.28
C ALA A 147 -0.67 2.98 6.12
N GLU A 148 -1.80 2.73 5.44
CA GLU A 148 -1.94 1.78 4.33
C GLU A 148 -1.69 2.40 2.95
N ILE A 149 -1.45 3.71 2.88
CA ILE A 149 -1.18 4.45 1.63
C ILE A 149 0.10 5.28 1.76
N GLU A 150 0.88 5.33 0.69
CA GLU A 150 2.10 6.11 0.54
C GLU A 150 2.01 6.96 -0.73
N LEU A 151 2.36 8.24 -0.65
CA LEU A 151 2.65 9.07 -1.83
C LEU A 151 4.04 8.67 -2.35
N VAL A 152 4.12 8.26 -3.61
CA VAL A 152 5.37 7.80 -4.24
C VAL A 152 6.06 8.91 -5.01
N ASP A 153 5.31 9.91 -5.44
CA ASP A 153 5.78 11.10 -6.15
C ASP A 153 6.25 12.23 -5.21
N ALA A 154 6.07 12.10 -3.90
CA ALA A 154 6.69 12.98 -2.93
C ALA A 154 8.20 12.64 -2.84
N PRO A 155 9.11 13.63 -2.82
CA PRO A 155 10.51 13.35 -2.54
C PRO A 155 10.57 12.61 -1.20
N SER A 156 11.18 11.42 -1.21
CA SER A 156 11.48 10.71 0.03
C SER A 156 12.45 11.59 0.81
N ASP A 157 11.99 12.20 1.91
CA ASP A 157 12.88 12.89 2.85
C ASP A 157 14.03 11.94 3.18
N ARG A 158 15.24 12.38 2.83
CA ARG A 158 16.50 11.70 3.12
C ARG A 158 16.90 11.97 4.56
#